data_AF-H6BD09-F1
#
_entry.id   AF-H6BD09-F1
#
_cell.length_a   1.000
_cell.length_b   1.000
_cell.length_c   1.000
_cell.angle_alpha   90.00
_cell.angle_beta   90.00
_cell.angle_gamma   90.00
#
_symmetry.space_group_name_H-M   'P 1'
#
loop_
_entity.id
_entity.type
_entity.pdbx_description
1 polymer ?
#
loop_
_entity_poly.entity_id
_entity_poly.type
_entity_poly.pdbx_seq_one_letter_code
_entity_poly.pdbx_strand_id
1 'polypeptide(L)'
;EVIRRYVSKYVNLYYDTAEKLSNDTEIQNFGRELSTPQSEGGCGILGVPNDGKFESNDQIVLVFTCVIFTSSVTHSAVNFPMYDTYAFPPNCPMLMRGTPPKDKTPLTEKDIVASLADKSATLDTMIIASILSEGSTNNLGNFEVNYVYDPRAIKIVDEFREDLKTVSANIHKRNDPLVKKYEILLPESIPNSISI
;
A
#
# COMPACT_ATOMS: atom_id res chain seq x y z
N GLU A 1 12.04 -1.94 4.35
CA GLU A 1 13.39 -2.47 4.06
C GLU A 1 13.65 -2.97 2.64
N VAL A 2 13.05 -4.06 2.14
CA VAL A 2 13.39 -4.61 0.80
C VAL A 2 13.16 -3.59 -0.32
N ILE A 3 11.99 -2.94 -0.35
CA ILE A 3 11.69 -1.84 -1.29
C ILE A 3 12.71 -0.69 -1.15
N ARG A 4 13.00 -0.26 0.08
CA ARG A 4 13.97 0.82 0.33
C ARG A 4 15.36 0.49 -0.21
N ARG A 5 15.80 -0.75 -0.06
CA ARG A 5 17.10 -1.24 -0.57
C ARG A 5 17.11 -1.26 -2.10
N TYR A 6 16.03 -1.74 -2.72
CA TYR A 6 15.85 -1.72 -4.17
C TYR A 6 15.92 -0.28 -4.72
N VAL A 7 15.12 0.63 -4.17
CA VAL A 7 15.11 2.04 -4.56
C VAL A 7 16.47 2.68 -4.32
N SER A 8 17.12 2.41 -3.18
CA SER A 8 18.47 2.92 -2.89
C SER A 8 19.49 2.51 -3.93
N LYS A 9 19.53 1.22 -4.31
CA LYS A 9 20.43 0.75 -5.38
C LYS A 9 20.11 1.42 -6.72
N TYR A 10 18.82 1.56 -7.04
CA TYR A 10 18.38 2.14 -8.30
C TYR A 10 18.71 3.65 -8.39
N VAL A 11 18.41 4.43 -7.35
CA VAL A 11 18.71 5.86 -7.29
C VAL A 11 20.22 6.09 -7.37
N ASN A 12 21.02 5.36 -6.59
CA ASN A 12 22.47 5.53 -6.59
C ASN A 12 23.15 5.04 -7.89
N LEU A 13 22.49 4.23 -8.72
CA LEU A 13 22.98 3.86 -10.04
C LEU A 13 22.96 5.06 -11.01
N TYR A 14 21.96 5.92 -10.90
CA TYR A 14 21.75 7.04 -11.84
C TYR A 14 22.23 8.39 -11.31
N TYR A 15 22.12 8.62 -9.99
CA TYR A 15 22.63 9.80 -9.30
C TYR A 15 23.95 9.48 -8.56
N ASP A 16 24.97 9.10 -9.32
CA ASP A 16 26.31 8.77 -8.79
C ASP A 16 27.13 10.00 -8.37
N THR A 17 26.73 11.20 -8.79
CA THR A 17 27.31 12.48 -8.34
C THR A 17 26.23 13.47 -7.92
N ALA A 18 26.58 14.40 -7.04
CA ALA A 18 25.66 15.42 -6.55
C ALA A 18 25.16 16.35 -7.69
N GLU A 19 26.00 16.59 -8.70
CA GLU A 19 25.66 17.45 -9.83
C GLU A 19 24.55 16.84 -10.70
N LYS A 20 24.50 15.51 -10.84
CA LYS A 20 23.40 14.86 -11.56
C LYS A 20 22.06 15.13 -10.88
N LEU A 21 22.02 15.11 -9.54
CA LEU A 21 20.81 15.41 -8.78
C LEU A 21 20.45 16.91 -8.85
N SER A 22 21.43 17.78 -8.62
CA SER A 22 21.16 19.22 -8.59
C SER A 22 20.77 19.79 -9.95
N ASN A 23 21.27 19.20 -11.03
CA ASN A 23 21.01 19.67 -12.40
C ASN A 23 19.84 18.95 -13.09
N ASP A 24 19.28 17.90 -12.48
CA ASP A 24 18.09 17.23 -13.00
C ASP A 24 16.85 18.08 -12.70
N THR A 25 16.41 18.84 -13.70
CA THR A 25 15.26 19.72 -13.54
C THR A 25 13.95 18.95 -13.36
N GLU A 26 13.86 17.71 -13.87
CA GLU A 26 12.64 16.91 -13.82
C GLU A 26 12.40 16.42 -12.40
N ILE A 27 13.43 15.86 -11.74
CA ILE A 27 13.30 15.36 -10.36
C ILE A 27 13.07 16.51 -9.36
N GLN A 28 13.68 17.67 -9.60
CA GLN A 28 13.47 18.87 -8.77
C GLN A 28 12.07 19.45 -8.95
N ASN A 29 11.55 19.45 -10.18
CA ASN A 29 10.18 19.88 -10.44
C ASN A 29 9.17 18.89 -9.86
N PHE A 30 9.43 17.59 -9.95
CA PHE A 30 8.61 16.56 -9.30
C PHE A 30 8.53 16.79 -7.79
N GLY A 31 9.68 16.97 -7.12
CA GLY A 31 9.72 17.26 -5.69
C GLY A 31 8.92 18.52 -5.33
N ARG A 32 9.10 19.61 -6.10
CA ARG A 32 8.33 20.85 -5.93
C ARG A 32 6.83 20.64 -6.12
N GLU A 33 6.43 19.90 -7.15
CA GLU A 33 5.01 19.61 -7.40
C GLU A 33 4.37 18.89 -6.22
N LEU A 34 5.07 17.94 -5.60
CA LEU A 34 4.58 17.24 -4.41
C LEU A 34 4.33 18.20 -3.24
N SER A 35 5.24 19.14 -2.97
CA SER A 35 5.19 20.01 -1.80
C SER A 35 4.34 21.27 -1.99
N THR A 36 4.30 21.83 -3.20
CA THR A 36 3.57 23.07 -3.51
C THR A 36 2.09 22.92 -3.15
N PRO A 37 1.47 23.91 -2.45
CA PRO A 37 0.08 23.85 -2.08
C PRO A 37 -0.86 23.63 -3.27
N GLN A 38 -1.99 22.97 -3.04
CA GLN A 38 -3.02 22.77 -4.09
C GLN A 38 -3.55 24.10 -4.64
N SER A 39 -3.61 25.15 -3.81
CA SER A 39 -4.00 26.50 -4.25
C SER A 39 -3.03 27.14 -5.25
N GLU A 40 -1.81 26.63 -5.32
CA GLU A 40 -0.74 27.09 -6.23
C GLU A 40 -0.49 26.08 -7.37
N GLY A 41 -1.32 25.03 -7.46
CA GLY A 41 -1.25 24.03 -8.53
C GLY A 41 -0.38 22.80 -8.25
N GLY A 42 0.09 22.60 -7.00
CA GLY A 42 0.80 21.39 -6.59
C GLY A 42 -0.09 20.36 -5.87
N CYS A 43 0.52 19.37 -5.22
CA CYS A 43 -0.18 18.32 -4.47
C CYS A 43 -0.45 18.68 -3.00
N GLY A 44 0.31 19.61 -2.42
CA GLY A 44 0.20 20.03 -1.01
C GLY A 44 0.58 18.95 -0.01
N ILE A 45 1.48 18.04 -0.38
CA ILE A 45 1.92 16.94 0.50
C ILE A 45 2.86 17.51 1.55
N LEU A 46 2.46 17.38 2.81
CA LEU A 46 3.28 17.78 3.96
C LEU A 46 4.36 16.73 4.21
N GLY A 47 5.54 17.19 4.67
CA GLY A 47 6.65 16.31 5.04
C GLY A 47 7.47 15.76 3.87
N VAL A 48 7.27 16.29 2.65
CA VAL A 48 8.23 16.08 1.55
C VAL A 48 9.59 16.65 1.98
N PRO A 49 10.70 15.90 1.86
CA PRO A 49 12.00 16.37 2.30
C PRO A 49 12.38 17.72 1.69
N ASN A 50 12.92 18.62 2.52
CA ASN A 50 13.38 19.95 2.09
C ASN A 50 12.33 20.72 1.26
N ASP A 51 11.05 20.62 1.61
CA ASP A 51 9.95 21.27 0.90
C ASP A 51 9.96 21.00 -0.62
N GLY A 52 10.35 19.78 -1.01
CA GLY A 52 10.40 19.36 -2.42
C GLY A 52 11.71 19.65 -3.15
N LYS A 53 12.71 20.23 -2.48
CA LYS A 53 14.04 20.45 -3.06
C LYS A 53 14.99 19.32 -2.68
N PHE A 54 15.22 18.38 -3.59
CA PHE A 54 16.09 17.24 -3.33
C PHE A 54 17.57 17.63 -3.40
N GLU A 55 18.27 17.51 -2.29
CA GLU A 55 19.70 17.82 -2.13
C GLU A 55 20.54 16.56 -1.87
N SER A 56 19.90 15.42 -1.59
CA SER A 56 20.59 14.13 -1.45
C SER A 56 19.78 12.96 -2.02
N ASN A 57 20.49 11.92 -2.44
CA ASN A 57 19.87 10.68 -2.92
C ASN A 57 18.95 10.06 -1.87
N ASP A 58 19.29 10.17 -0.58
CA ASP A 58 18.47 9.61 0.51
C ASP A 58 17.06 10.21 0.56
N GLN A 59 16.90 11.47 0.15
CA GLN A 59 15.60 12.12 0.09
C GLN A 59 14.73 11.54 -1.04
N ILE A 60 15.33 11.33 -2.22
CA ILE A 60 14.66 10.65 -3.34
C ILE A 60 14.32 9.21 -2.93
N VAL A 61 15.28 8.51 -2.32
CA VAL A 61 15.08 7.13 -1.85
C VAL A 61 13.92 7.05 -0.88
N LEU A 62 13.82 7.98 0.06
CA LEU A 62 12.70 8.04 1.00
C LEU A 62 11.37 8.22 0.25
N VAL A 63 11.27 9.22 -0.64
CA VAL A 63 10.04 9.53 -1.36
C VAL A 63 9.59 8.35 -2.22
N PHE A 64 10.46 7.79 -3.06
CA PHE A 64 10.09 6.65 -3.92
C PHE A 64 9.85 5.36 -3.14
N THR A 65 10.52 5.16 -2.01
CA THR A 65 10.18 4.06 -1.10
C THR A 65 8.75 4.21 -0.59
N CYS A 66 8.37 5.41 -0.15
CA CYS A 66 7.02 5.68 0.34
C CYS A 66 5.98 5.50 -0.78
N VAL A 67 6.24 6.01 -1.99
CA VAL A 67 5.34 5.86 -3.14
C VAL A 67 5.12 4.38 -3.46
N ILE A 68 6.20 3.62 -3.70
CA ILE A 68 6.10 2.20 -4.05
C ILE A 68 5.45 1.41 -2.92
N PHE A 69 5.86 1.63 -1.66
CA PHE A 69 5.30 0.91 -0.53
C PHE A 69 3.81 1.21 -0.33
N THR A 70 3.41 2.47 -0.49
CA THR A 70 2.00 2.88 -0.32
C THR A 70 1.13 2.30 -1.43
N SER A 71 1.59 2.37 -2.67
CA SER A 71 0.82 1.89 -3.83
C SER A 71 0.75 0.36 -3.93
N SER A 72 1.59 -0.37 -3.22
CA SER A 72 1.63 -1.84 -3.24
C SER A 72 1.27 -2.45 -1.89
N VAL A 73 2.22 -2.44 -0.96
CA VAL A 73 2.15 -3.14 0.34
C VAL A 73 1.06 -2.55 1.23
N THR A 74 1.02 -1.23 1.41
CA THR A 74 0.00 -0.59 2.25
C THR A 74 -1.39 -0.83 1.71
N HIS A 75 -1.59 -0.63 0.40
CA HIS A 75 -2.86 -0.92 -0.25
C HIS A 75 -3.29 -2.36 -0.02
N SER A 76 -2.42 -3.34 -0.30
CA SER A 76 -2.72 -4.76 -0.08
C SER A 76 -3.10 -5.07 1.37
N ALA A 77 -2.39 -4.50 2.33
CA ALA A 77 -2.60 -4.71 3.76
C ALA A 77 -4.00 -4.29 4.23
N VAL A 78 -4.57 -3.24 3.65
CA VAL A 78 -5.87 -2.68 4.07
C VAL A 78 -7.02 -3.11 3.16
N ASN A 79 -6.72 -3.50 1.92
CA ASN A 79 -7.71 -3.75 0.90
C ASN A 79 -8.16 -5.22 0.85
N PHE A 80 -7.24 -6.16 0.70
CA PHE A 80 -7.58 -7.58 0.54
C PHE A 80 -8.18 -8.30 1.75
N PRO A 81 -8.00 -7.84 3.01
CA PRO A 81 -8.75 -8.39 4.14
C PRO A 81 -10.21 -7.93 4.18
N MET A 82 -10.69 -7.11 3.25
CA MET A 82 -12.02 -6.52 3.33
C MET A 82 -13.11 -7.59 3.44
N TYR A 83 -13.10 -8.61 2.59
CA TYR A 83 -14.13 -9.65 2.66
C TYR A 83 -14.07 -10.40 4.00
N ASP A 84 -12.89 -10.85 4.41
CA ASP A 84 -12.69 -11.53 5.70
C ASP A 84 -13.12 -10.70 6.91
N THR A 85 -13.11 -9.38 6.79
CA THR A 85 -13.42 -8.44 7.89
C THR A 85 -14.87 -7.99 7.88
N TYR A 86 -15.40 -7.63 6.71
CA TYR A 86 -16.69 -6.96 6.53
C TYR A 86 -17.80 -7.89 6.01
N ALA A 87 -17.47 -9.09 5.49
CA ALA A 87 -18.50 -10.03 5.03
C ALA A 87 -19.29 -10.68 6.18
N PHE A 88 -18.84 -10.48 7.42
CA PHE A 88 -19.62 -10.76 8.63
C PHE A 88 -19.89 -9.44 9.39
N PRO A 89 -20.94 -8.67 9.02
CA PRO A 89 -21.19 -7.34 9.58
C PRO A 89 -21.26 -7.25 11.11
N PRO A 90 -21.73 -8.26 11.87
CA PRO A 90 -21.68 -8.17 13.33
C PRO A 90 -20.26 -8.00 13.90
N ASN A 91 -19.22 -8.45 13.18
CA ASN A 91 -17.82 -8.24 13.57
C ASN A 91 -17.34 -6.82 13.28
N CYS A 92 -17.72 -6.24 12.14
CA CYS A 92 -17.31 -4.88 11.75
C CYS A 92 -18.43 -4.19 10.96
N PRO A 93 -19.43 -3.61 11.64
CA PRO A 93 -20.58 -3.01 10.97
C PRO A 93 -20.18 -1.67 10.34
N MET A 94 -20.33 -1.56 9.01
CA MET A 94 -20.11 -0.28 8.29
C MET A 94 -21.21 0.75 8.53
N LEU A 95 -22.36 0.31 9.06
CA LEU A 95 -23.51 1.14 9.39
C LEU A 95 -24.17 0.63 10.67
N MET A 96 -24.47 1.57 11.56
CA MET A 96 -25.29 1.34 12.76
C MET A 96 -26.57 2.19 12.67
N ARG A 97 -27.68 1.67 13.18
CA ARG A 97 -29.00 2.30 13.23
C ARG A 97 -29.37 2.62 14.67
N GLY A 98 -30.18 3.67 14.83
CA GLY A 98 -30.61 4.13 16.14
C GLY A 98 -29.56 5.00 16.83
N THR A 99 -29.56 4.99 18.16
CA THR A 99 -28.65 5.82 18.97
C THR A 99 -27.85 4.94 19.91
N PRO A 100 -26.57 5.26 20.19
CA PRO A 100 -25.78 4.54 21.17
C PRO A 100 -26.49 4.47 22.53
N PRO A 101 -26.41 3.33 23.24
CA PRO A 101 -26.97 3.18 24.58
C PRO A 101 -26.39 4.26 25.51
N LYS A 102 -27.26 4.91 26.30
CA LYS A 102 -26.88 6.02 27.20
C LYS A 102 -26.74 5.62 28.66
N ASP A 103 -27.19 4.40 28.99
CA ASP A 103 -27.13 3.84 30.33
C ASP A 103 -26.85 2.33 30.26
N LYS A 104 -26.86 1.68 31.42
CA LYS A 104 -26.55 0.24 31.57
C LYS A 104 -27.80 -0.64 31.58
N THR A 105 -28.94 -0.15 31.10
CA THR A 105 -30.13 -0.98 30.96
C THR A 105 -29.82 -2.14 30.03
N PRO A 106 -30.08 -3.39 30.45
CA PRO A 106 -29.76 -4.56 29.64
C PRO A 106 -30.47 -4.50 28.27
N LEU A 107 -29.69 -4.67 27.21
CA LEU A 107 -30.19 -4.82 25.85
C LEU A 107 -30.47 -6.29 25.55
N THR A 108 -31.50 -6.53 24.75
CA THR A 108 -31.81 -7.85 24.21
C THR A 108 -31.09 -8.08 22.88
N GLU A 109 -31.01 -9.32 22.43
CA GLU A 109 -30.52 -9.65 21.08
C GLU A 109 -31.31 -8.90 19.99
N LYS A 110 -32.62 -8.74 20.17
CA LYS A 110 -33.47 -8.00 19.25
C LYS A 110 -33.04 -6.54 19.12
N ASP A 111 -32.63 -5.91 20.21
CA ASP A 111 -32.14 -4.52 20.22
C ASP A 111 -30.81 -4.41 19.46
N ILE A 112 -29.93 -5.40 19.61
CA ILE A 112 -28.66 -5.47 18.88
C ILE A 112 -28.93 -5.63 17.38
N VAL A 113 -29.75 -6.61 16.99
CA VAL A 113 -30.08 -6.85 15.57
C VAL A 113 -30.78 -5.65 14.93
N ALA A 114 -31.63 -4.95 15.68
CA ALA A 114 -32.27 -3.72 15.21
C ALA A 114 -31.28 -2.55 15.01
N SER A 115 -30.14 -2.57 15.72
CA SER A 115 -29.08 -1.57 15.57
C SER A 115 -28.12 -1.85 14.42
N LEU A 116 -28.11 -3.07 13.86
CA LEU A 116 -27.28 -3.42 12.72
C LEU A 116 -27.92 -2.94 11.40
N ALA A 117 -27.15 -3.03 10.31
CA ALA A 117 -27.66 -2.84 8.96
C ALA A 117 -28.81 -3.82 8.63
N ASP A 118 -29.78 -3.41 7.81
CA ASP A 118 -30.76 -4.37 7.29
C ASP A 118 -30.13 -5.31 6.27
N LYS A 119 -30.95 -6.24 5.78
CA LYS A 119 -30.55 -7.26 4.83
C LYS A 119 -30.02 -6.68 3.52
N SER A 120 -30.58 -5.59 3.02
CA SER A 120 -30.14 -4.99 1.75
C SER A 120 -28.75 -4.38 1.94
N ALA A 121 -28.59 -3.50 2.93
CA ALA A 121 -27.32 -2.86 3.20
C ALA A 121 -26.23 -3.87 3.60
N THR A 122 -26.60 -4.94 4.31
CA THR A 122 -25.70 -6.06 4.61
C THR A 122 -25.20 -6.73 3.33
N LEU A 123 -26.11 -7.06 2.41
CA LEU A 123 -25.75 -7.69 1.15
C LEU A 123 -24.87 -6.77 0.30
N ASP A 124 -25.19 -5.49 0.24
CA ASP A 124 -24.38 -4.49 -0.49
C ASP A 124 -22.96 -4.41 0.09
N THR A 125 -22.81 -4.36 1.41
CA THR A 125 -21.49 -4.41 2.08
C THR A 125 -20.72 -5.68 1.72
N MET A 126 -21.37 -6.85 1.75
CA MET A 126 -20.71 -8.12 1.42
C MET A 126 -20.24 -8.16 -0.05
N ILE A 127 -21.06 -7.64 -0.98
CA ILE A 127 -20.72 -7.57 -2.40
C ILE A 127 -19.54 -6.63 -2.62
N ILE A 128 -19.59 -5.42 -2.06
CA ILE A 128 -18.49 -4.44 -2.18
C ILE A 128 -17.20 -5.00 -1.60
N ALA A 129 -17.25 -5.57 -0.39
CA ALA A 129 -16.09 -6.17 0.24
C ALA A 129 -15.50 -7.33 -0.59
N SER A 130 -16.36 -8.10 -1.26
CA SER A 130 -15.92 -9.19 -2.16
C SER A 130 -15.16 -8.64 -3.35
N ILE A 131 -15.78 -7.70 -4.09
CA ILE A 131 -15.21 -7.11 -5.30
C ILE A 131 -13.86 -6.45 -5.00
N LEU A 132 -13.80 -5.65 -3.93
CA LEU A 132 -12.57 -4.95 -3.58
C LEU A 132 -11.48 -5.88 -3.04
N SER A 133 -11.81 -7.10 -2.59
CA SER A 133 -10.82 -8.07 -2.12
C SER A 133 -10.18 -8.88 -3.26
N GLU A 134 -10.65 -8.73 -4.50
CA GLU A 134 -10.09 -9.46 -5.64
C GLU A 134 -8.74 -8.87 -6.08
N GLY A 135 -7.70 -9.70 -6.14
CA GLY A 135 -6.42 -9.35 -6.74
C GLY A 135 -6.39 -9.73 -8.21
N SER A 136 -6.21 -8.76 -9.11
CA SER A 136 -6.31 -8.99 -10.57
C SER A 136 -5.01 -8.76 -11.35
N THR A 137 -3.97 -8.20 -10.73
CA THR A 137 -2.75 -7.76 -11.44
C THR A 137 -1.50 -8.52 -11.00
N ASN A 138 -0.43 -8.35 -11.77
CA ASN A 138 0.85 -9.00 -11.48
C ASN A 138 1.40 -8.60 -10.10
N ASN A 139 2.01 -9.58 -9.44
CA ASN A 139 2.60 -9.41 -8.13
C ASN A 139 3.85 -8.50 -8.14
N LEU A 140 4.24 -8.05 -6.95
CA LEU A 140 5.28 -7.07 -6.73
C LEU A 140 6.61 -7.54 -7.33
N GLY A 141 7.19 -6.71 -8.21
CA GLY A 141 8.43 -7.03 -8.92
C GLY A 141 8.23 -7.82 -10.23
N ASN A 142 7.02 -8.28 -10.53
CA ASN A 142 6.63 -8.81 -11.83
C ASN A 142 5.95 -7.72 -12.67
N PHE A 143 6.75 -6.92 -13.37
CA PHE A 143 6.24 -5.78 -14.13
C PHE A 143 5.61 -6.23 -15.45
N GLU A 144 4.38 -5.78 -15.73
CA GLU A 144 3.67 -6.09 -16.97
C GLU A 144 4.39 -5.51 -18.20
N VAL A 145 4.85 -4.26 -18.09
CA VAL A 145 5.62 -3.58 -19.14
C VAL A 145 7.07 -3.45 -18.71
N ASN A 146 7.99 -3.86 -19.59
CA ASN A 146 9.41 -3.73 -19.32
C ASN A 146 9.92 -2.36 -19.78
N TYR A 147 10.26 -1.50 -18.82
CA TYR A 147 10.93 -0.21 -19.05
C TYR A 147 12.43 -0.25 -18.71
N VAL A 148 12.94 -1.38 -18.20
CA VAL A 148 14.30 -1.50 -17.69
C VAL A 148 15.17 -2.25 -18.69
N TYR A 149 15.99 -1.50 -19.42
CA TYR A 149 16.88 -2.02 -20.46
C TYR A 149 18.37 -1.92 -20.11
N ASP A 150 18.75 -1.07 -19.15
CA ASP A 150 20.14 -0.98 -18.66
C ASP A 150 20.50 -2.29 -17.92
N PRO A 151 21.52 -3.05 -18.37
CA PRO A 151 21.92 -4.30 -17.73
C PRO A 151 22.24 -4.16 -16.22
N ARG A 152 22.73 -3.00 -15.80
CA ARG A 152 23.00 -2.72 -14.38
C ARG A 152 21.72 -2.59 -13.57
N ALA A 153 20.69 -1.96 -14.13
CA ALA A 153 19.38 -1.82 -13.50
C ALA A 153 18.60 -3.14 -13.52
N ILE A 154 18.71 -3.94 -14.59
CA ILE A 154 18.14 -5.30 -14.66
C ILE A 154 18.64 -6.14 -13.48
N LYS A 155 19.95 -6.11 -13.22
CA LYS A 155 20.54 -6.82 -12.08
C LYS A 155 19.95 -6.38 -10.74
N ILE A 156 19.67 -5.08 -10.56
CA ILE A 156 19.04 -4.55 -9.34
C ILE A 156 17.60 -5.05 -9.19
N VAL A 157 16.84 -5.12 -10.29
CA VAL A 157 15.48 -5.68 -10.30
C VAL A 157 15.48 -7.17 -9.98
N ASP A 158 16.44 -7.94 -10.53
CA ASP A 158 16.56 -9.36 -10.24
C ASP A 158 16.92 -9.62 -8.77
N GLU A 159 17.84 -8.83 -8.20
CA GLU A 159 18.15 -8.87 -6.77
C GLU A 159 16.92 -8.54 -5.91
N PHE A 160 16.10 -7.57 -6.32
CA PHE A 160 14.84 -7.25 -5.63
C PHE A 160 13.86 -8.43 -5.64
N ARG A 161 13.74 -9.15 -6.78
CA ARG A 161 12.90 -10.35 -6.88
C ARG A 161 13.38 -11.48 -5.96
N GLU A 162 14.69 -11.69 -5.86
CA GLU A 162 15.26 -12.68 -4.92
C GLU A 162 15.05 -12.28 -3.45
N ASP A 163 15.17 -10.99 -3.14
CA ASP A 163 14.84 -10.47 -1.81
C ASP A 163 13.36 -10.71 -1.46
N LEU A 164 12.44 -10.53 -2.41
CA LEU A 164 11.01 -10.82 -2.22
C LEU A 164 10.76 -12.31 -2.00
N LYS A 165 11.41 -13.21 -2.74
CA LYS A 165 11.32 -14.66 -2.50
C LYS A 165 11.78 -15.03 -1.09
N THR A 166 12.84 -14.39 -0.61
CA THR A 166 13.34 -14.57 0.76
C THR A 166 12.30 -14.12 1.80
N VAL A 167 11.64 -12.98 1.57
CA VAL A 167 10.54 -12.51 2.42
C VAL A 167 9.37 -13.51 2.41
N SER A 168 8.96 -13.99 1.23
CA SER A 168 7.89 -14.99 1.10
C SER A 168 8.19 -16.25 1.91
N ALA A 169 9.41 -16.82 1.76
CA ALA A 169 9.83 -17.99 2.52
C ALA A 169 9.79 -17.77 4.04
N ASN A 170 10.19 -16.59 4.51
CA ASN A 170 10.11 -16.23 5.93
C ASN A 170 8.66 -16.13 6.42
N ILE A 171 7.76 -15.57 5.61
CA ILE A 171 6.33 -15.47 5.94
C ILE A 171 5.69 -16.85 6.00
N HIS A 172 5.96 -17.72 5.02
CA HIS A 172 5.48 -19.12 5.01
C HIS A 172 5.93 -19.86 6.27
N LYS A 173 7.21 -19.78 6.63
CA LYS A 173 7.73 -20.37 7.87
C LYS A 173 7.05 -19.83 9.13
N ARG A 174 6.78 -18.52 9.17
CA ARG A 174 6.07 -17.86 10.28
C ARG A 174 4.60 -18.27 10.35
N ASN A 175 3.97 -18.55 9.20
CA ASN A 175 2.56 -18.92 9.09
C ASN A 175 2.31 -20.41 9.35
N ASP A 176 3.30 -21.28 9.17
CA ASP A 176 3.18 -22.74 9.29
C ASP A 176 2.49 -23.22 10.60
N PRO A 177 2.84 -22.71 11.80
CA PRO A 177 2.18 -23.16 13.04
C PRO A 177 0.84 -22.46 13.31
N LEU A 178 0.40 -21.50 12.50
CA LEU A 178 -0.78 -20.68 12.77
C LEU A 178 -2.06 -21.33 12.26
N VAL A 179 -3.10 -21.36 13.11
CA VAL A 179 -4.45 -21.79 12.70
C VAL A 179 -5.05 -20.84 11.66
N LYS A 180 -4.87 -19.52 11.86
CA LYS A 180 -5.23 -18.48 10.89
C LYS A 180 -3.97 -17.81 10.37
N LYS A 181 -3.62 -18.10 9.12
CA LYS A 181 -2.42 -17.56 8.46
C LYS A 181 -2.65 -16.12 8.04
N TYR A 182 -1.59 -15.32 8.05
CA TYR A 182 -1.60 -13.97 7.51
C TYR A 182 -0.88 -13.95 6.17
N GLU A 183 -1.65 -14.10 5.09
CA GLU A 183 -1.15 -14.30 3.73
C GLU A 183 -1.22 -13.02 2.87
N ILE A 184 -1.93 -12.00 3.35
CA ILE A 184 -2.19 -10.75 2.65
C ILE A 184 -0.91 -10.00 2.24
N LEU A 185 0.16 -10.15 3.02
CA LEU A 185 1.46 -9.53 2.73
C LEU A 185 2.51 -10.52 2.20
N LEU A 186 2.08 -11.67 1.68
CA LEU A 186 2.95 -12.49 0.84
C LEU A 186 3.31 -11.68 -0.42
N PRO A 187 4.60 -11.55 -0.78
CA PRO A 187 5.00 -10.84 -1.99
C PRO A 187 4.29 -11.31 -3.26
N GLU A 188 3.99 -12.60 -3.37
CA GLU A 188 3.22 -13.18 -4.48
C GLU A 188 1.74 -12.77 -4.52
N SER A 189 1.22 -12.18 -3.45
CA SER A 189 -0.16 -11.69 -3.30
C SER A 189 -0.28 -10.16 -3.34
N ILE A 190 0.84 -9.42 -3.40
CA ILE A 190 0.86 -7.95 -3.40
C ILE A 190 0.99 -7.45 -4.85
N PRO A 191 0.02 -6.69 -5.40
CA PRO A 191 0.17 -6.00 -6.68
C PRO A 191 1.28 -4.94 -6.72
N ASN A 192 1.72 -4.57 -7.92
CA ASN A 192 2.65 -3.44 -8.10
C ASN A 192 2.00 -2.06 -7.85
N SER A 193 0.68 -1.94 -7.94
CA SER A 193 -0.05 -0.68 -7.83
C SER A 193 -1.46 -0.85 -7.27
N ILE A 194 -2.11 0.27 -6.96
CA ILE A 194 -3.55 0.33 -6.68
C ILE A 194 -4.28 0.15 -8.01
N SER A 195 -4.98 -0.98 -8.18
CA SER A 195 -5.63 -1.36 -9.45
C SER A 195 -7.08 -1.85 -9.27
N ILE A 196 -7.61 -1.71 -8.05
CA ILE A 196 -9.00 -1.96 -7.68
C ILE A 196 -9.46 -0.87 -6.73
#